data_AF-A0A0M7B720-F1
#
_entry.id   AF-A0A0M7B720-F1
#
_cell.length_a   1.000
_cell.length_b   1.000
_cell.length_c   1.000
_cell.angle_alpha   90.00
_cell.angle_beta   90.00
_cell.angle_gamma   90.00
#
_symmetry.space_group_name_H-M   'P 1'
#
loop_
_entity.id
_entity.type
_entity.pdbx_description
1 polymer ?
#
loop_
_entity_poly.entity_id
_entity_poly.type
_entity_poly.pdbx_seq_one_letter_code
_entity_poly.pdbx_strand_id
1 'polypeptide(L)'
;MIRTLEDEIGRVVRSRVVNPKWIAGVKRHGYKGAFEIAATVDYLFAFAATTGAVRDHHFDLVHEAVLADDDTRDFIADANAPALADIADRLREAIDRGLWTPRSNSARALIERHARPSAAG
;
A
#
# COMPACT_ATOMS: atom_id res chain seq x y z
N MET A 1 -4.58 24.00 -17.73
CA MET A 1 -3.67 23.95 -16.57
C MET A 1 -2.91 22.64 -16.63
N ILE A 2 -1.57 22.67 -16.67
CA ILE A 2 -0.73 21.47 -16.61
C ILE A 2 -0.64 21.05 -15.13
N ARG A 3 -0.91 19.77 -14.83
CA ARG A 3 -0.82 19.22 -13.47
C ARG A 3 0.61 18.80 -13.16
N THR A 4 1.02 18.89 -11.89
CA THR A 4 2.30 18.30 -11.47
C THR A 4 2.20 16.77 -11.42
N LEU A 5 3.34 16.08 -11.47
CA LEU A 5 3.38 14.62 -11.30
C LEU A 5 2.82 14.20 -9.95
N GLU A 6 3.09 14.99 -8.92
CA GLU A 6 2.57 14.78 -7.57
C GLU A 6 1.05 14.90 -7.50
N ASP A 7 0.44 15.90 -8.14
CA ASP A 7 -1.02 16.04 -8.23
C ASP A 7 -1.65 14.82 -8.89
N GLU A 8 -0.98 14.29 -9.92
CA GLU A 8 -1.44 13.12 -10.65
C GLU A 8 -1.32 11.84 -9.80
N ILE A 9 -0.21 11.64 -9.09
CA ILE A 9 -0.05 10.54 -8.12
C ILE A 9 -1.16 10.59 -7.07
N GLY A 10 -1.37 11.77 -6.45
CA GLY A 10 -2.40 11.94 -5.43
C GLY A 10 -3.80 11.63 -5.96
N ARG A 11 -4.10 12.03 -7.20
CA ARG A 11 -5.38 11.72 -7.87
C ARG A 11 -5.55 10.23 -8.13
N VAL A 12 -4.50 9.55 -8.61
CA VAL A 12 -4.55 8.12 -8.91
C VAL A 12 -4.73 7.30 -7.63
N VAL A 13 -3.95 7.59 -6.59
CA VAL A 13 -4.10 6.95 -5.26
C VAL A 13 -5.53 7.14 -4.76
N ARG A 14 -6.03 8.39 -4.75
CA ARG A 14 -7.41 8.75 -4.33
C ARG A 14 -8.53 8.10 -5.13
N SER A 15 -8.31 7.81 -6.41
CA SER A 15 -9.34 7.20 -7.26
C SER A 15 -9.37 5.68 -7.19
N ARG A 16 -8.32 5.04 -6.63
CA ARG A 16 -8.16 3.58 -6.56
C ARG A 16 -8.07 3.07 -5.12
N VAL A 17 -6.87 2.75 -4.64
CA VAL A 17 -6.61 1.92 -3.44
C VAL A 17 -6.96 2.60 -2.12
N VAL A 18 -7.38 3.87 -2.14
CA VAL A 18 -7.93 4.56 -0.96
C VAL A 18 -9.40 4.96 -1.16
N ASN A 19 -10.00 4.59 -2.29
CA ASN A 19 -11.41 4.79 -2.57
C ASN A 19 -12.21 3.55 -2.14
N PRO A 20 -13.09 3.66 -1.13
CA PRO A 20 -13.83 2.50 -0.62
C PRO A 20 -14.73 1.85 -1.68
N LYS A 21 -15.23 2.61 -2.65
CA LYS A 21 -16.03 2.04 -3.77
C LYS A 21 -15.19 1.17 -4.69
N TRP A 22 -13.95 1.58 -4.95
CA TRP A 22 -13.03 0.79 -5.75
C TRP A 22 -12.61 -0.47 -4.99
N ILE A 23 -12.24 -0.35 -3.71
CA ILE A 23 -11.89 -1.49 -2.86
C ILE A 23 -13.05 -2.50 -2.82
N ALA A 24 -14.27 -2.05 -2.51
CA ALA A 24 -15.46 -2.91 -2.53
C ALA A 24 -15.72 -3.55 -3.92
N GLY A 25 -15.34 -2.85 -5.00
CA GLY A 25 -15.35 -3.37 -6.36
C GLY A 25 -14.40 -4.53 -6.57
N VAL A 26 -13.15 -4.30 -6.19
CA VAL A 26 -12.03 -5.23 -6.32
C VAL A 26 -12.22 -6.47 -5.44
N LYS A 27 -12.77 -6.32 -4.23
CA LYS A 27 -13.06 -7.44 -3.31
C LYS A 27 -13.94 -8.53 -3.95
N ARG A 28 -14.84 -8.17 -4.86
CA ARG A 28 -15.70 -9.13 -5.59
C ARG A 28 -14.94 -10.07 -6.53
N HIS A 29 -13.65 -9.85 -6.73
CA HIS A 29 -12.79 -10.65 -7.60
C HIS A 29 -11.81 -11.56 -6.83
N GLY A 30 -12.00 -11.75 -5.51
CA GLY A 30 -11.27 -12.72 -4.70
C GLY A 30 -9.74 -12.59 -4.85
N TYR A 31 -9.07 -13.70 -5.19
CA TYR A 31 -7.62 -13.74 -5.41
C TYR A 31 -7.10 -12.64 -6.34
N LYS A 32 -7.77 -12.45 -7.50
CA LYS A 32 -7.37 -11.40 -8.45
C LYS A 32 -7.57 -10.02 -7.85
N GLY A 33 -8.61 -9.83 -7.03
CA GLY A 33 -8.83 -8.58 -6.33
C GLY A 33 -7.68 -8.23 -5.38
N ALA A 34 -7.28 -9.18 -4.54
CA ALA A 34 -6.14 -9.01 -3.65
C ALA A 34 -4.83 -8.74 -4.40
N PHE A 35 -4.62 -9.40 -5.54
CA PHE A 35 -3.47 -9.15 -6.42
C PHE A 35 -3.43 -7.71 -6.96
N GLU A 36 -4.56 -7.16 -7.42
CA GLU A 36 -4.63 -5.78 -7.92
C GLU A 36 -4.34 -4.73 -6.83
N ILE A 37 -4.72 -5.01 -5.58
CA ILE A 37 -4.36 -4.16 -4.43
C ILE A 37 -2.84 -4.16 -4.24
N ALA A 38 -2.22 -5.35 -4.19
CA ALA A 38 -0.77 -5.47 -4.04
C ALA A 38 0.01 -4.79 -5.17
N ALA A 39 -0.43 -4.98 -6.42
CA ALA A 39 0.16 -4.31 -7.58
C ALA A 39 0.07 -2.78 -7.47
N THR A 40 -1.04 -2.25 -6.94
CA THR A 40 -1.17 -0.79 -6.74
C THR A 40 -0.19 -0.25 -5.70
N VAL A 41 0.06 -1.01 -4.61
CA VAL A 41 1.08 -0.64 -3.61
C VAL A 41 2.49 -0.69 -4.20
N ASP A 42 2.81 -1.73 -4.98
CA ASP A 42 4.10 -1.84 -5.67
C ASP A 42 4.34 -0.68 -6.66
N TYR A 43 3.32 -0.27 -7.42
CA TYR A 43 3.44 0.89 -8.30
C TYR A 43 3.70 2.18 -7.53
N LEU A 44 3.01 2.41 -6.40
CA LEU A 44 3.27 3.58 -5.57
C LEU A 44 4.74 3.58 -5.08
N PHE A 45 5.21 2.43 -4.62
CA PHE A 45 6.60 2.24 -4.20
C PHE A 45 7.59 2.54 -5.34
N ALA A 46 7.37 1.98 -6.54
CA ALA A 46 8.22 2.21 -7.69
C ALA A 46 8.28 3.70 -8.10
N PHE A 47 7.13 4.39 -8.07
CA PHE A 47 7.09 5.84 -8.30
C PHE A 47 7.87 6.62 -7.24
N ALA A 48 7.75 6.24 -5.97
CA ALA A 48 8.52 6.86 -4.89
C ALA A 48 10.02 6.72 -5.11
N ALA A 49 10.46 5.50 -5.43
CA ALA A 49 11.86 5.15 -5.64
C ALA A 49 12.50 5.81 -6.88
N THR A 50 11.70 6.24 -7.87
CA THR A 50 12.22 6.74 -9.16
C THR A 50 11.99 8.22 -9.40
N THR A 51 10.96 8.83 -8.79
CA THR A 51 10.54 10.20 -9.13
C THR A 51 10.64 11.20 -7.98
N GLY A 52 10.64 10.73 -6.72
CA GLY A 52 10.55 11.60 -5.55
C GLY A 52 9.22 12.37 -5.40
N ALA A 53 8.23 12.10 -6.27
CA ALA A 53 6.93 12.79 -6.25
C ALA A 53 5.89 12.13 -5.33
N VAL A 54 6.22 10.97 -4.75
CA VAL A 54 5.44 10.34 -3.69
C VAL A 54 5.88 10.91 -2.36
N ARG A 55 4.93 11.19 -1.47
CA ARG A 55 5.14 11.82 -0.17
C ARG A 55 4.58 10.93 0.93
N ASP A 56 4.97 11.17 2.17
CA ASP A 56 4.53 10.39 3.34
C ASP A 56 3.01 10.23 3.38
N HIS A 57 2.25 11.31 3.15
CA HIS A 57 0.79 11.25 3.20
C HIS A 57 0.18 10.29 2.15
N HIS A 58 0.87 10.02 1.03
CA HIS A 58 0.40 9.07 0.04
C HIS A 58 0.51 7.64 0.57
N PHE A 59 1.64 7.31 1.21
CA PHE A 59 1.81 6.02 1.87
C PHE A 59 0.90 5.85 3.08
N ASP A 60 0.70 6.90 3.88
CA ASP A 60 -0.22 6.86 5.02
C ASP A 60 -1.63 6.48 4.57
N LEU A 61 -2.15 7.10 3.51
CA LEU A 61 -3.48 6.80 2.98
C LEU A 61 -3.59 5.34 2.48
N VAL A 62 -2.52 4.82 1.85
CA VAL A 62 -2.48 3.42 1.39
C VAL A 62 -2.43 2.46 2.57
N HIS A 63 -1.57 2.72 3.56
CA HIS A 63 -1.49 1.91 4.76
C HIS A 63 -2.83 1.88 5.51
N GLU A 64 -3.48 3.04 5.68
CA GLU A 64 -4.79 3.16 6.30
C GLU A 64 -5.85 2.31 5.58
N ALA A 65 -5.90 2.38 4.26
CA ALA A 65 -6.92 1.70 3.46
C ALA A 65 -6.69 0.18 3.30
N VAL A 66 -5.44 -0.28 3.42
CA VAL A 66 -5.08 -1.66 3.03
C VAL A 66 -4.67 -2.53 4.22
N LEU A 67 -3.92 -1.98 5.17
CA LEU A 67 -3.45 -2.71 6.35
C LEU A 67 -4.20 -2.32 7.62
N ALA A 68 -4.41 -1.02 7.87
CA ALA A 68 -5.05 -0.58 9.11
C ALA A 68 -6.57 -0.84 9.13
N ASP A 69 -7.21 -0.90 7.96
CA ASP A 69 -8.59 -1.33 7.81
C ASP A 69 -8.70 -2.85 7.90
N ASP A 70 -9.31 -3.35 8.98
CA ASP A 70 -9.44 -4.79 9.26
C ASP A 70 -10.21 -5.52 8.15
N ASP A 71 -11.31 -4.94 7.64
CA ASP A 71 -12.12 -5.55 6.58
C ASP A 71 -11.31 -5.77 5.29
N THR A 72 -10.45 -4.82 4.92
CA THR A 72 -9.59 -4.94 3.74
C THR A 72 -8.42 -5.87 3.98
N ARG A 73 -7.77 -5.76 5.13
CA ARG A 73 -6.65 -6.63 5.49
C ARG A 73 -7.08 -8.09 5.56
N ASP A 74 -8.20 -8.38 6.21
CA ASP A 74 -8.71 -9.74 6.40
C ASP A 74 -9.16 -10.34 5.05
N PHE A 75 -9.80 -9.54 4.19
CA PHE A 75 -10.10 -9.96 2.82
C PHE A 75 -8.82 -10.37 2.05
N ILE A 76 -7.75 -9.57 2.11
CA ILE A 76 -6.50 -9.89 1.39
C ILE A 76 -5.88 -11.15 1.99
N ALA A 77 -5.87 -11.28 3.33
CA ALA A 77 -5.35 -12.46 4.02
C ALA A 77 -6.05 -13.74 3.56
N ASP A 78 -7.38 -13.72 3.51
CA ASP A 78 -8.21 -14.88 3.15
C ASP A 78 -8.13 -15.19 1.65
N ALA A 79 -8.17 -14.16 0.80
CA ALA A 79 -8.19 -14.33 -0.65
C ALA A 79 -6.81 -14.64 -1.24
N ASN A 80 -5.74 -14.08 -0.67
CA ASN A 80 -4.37 -14.20 -1.17
C ASN A 80 -3.35 -13.75 -0.09
N ALA A 81 -3.06 -14.62 0.88
CA ALA A 81 -2.07 -14.36 1.93
C ALA A 81 -0.68 -13.91 1.40
N PRO A 82 -0.13 -14.47 0.30
CA PRO A 82 1.08 -13.93 -0.31
C PRO A 82 0.99 -12.45 -0.71
N ALA A 83 -0.14 -11.99 -1.25
CA ALA A 83 -0.34 -10.59 -1.61
C ALA A 83 -0.33 -9.67 -0.38
N LEU A 84 -0.88 -10.12 0.76
CA LEU A 84 -0.79 -9.36 2.02
C LEU A 84 0.66 -9.20 2.48
N ALA A 85 1.45 -10.28 2.39
CA ALA A 85 2.86 -10.24 2.73
C ALA A 85 3.67 -9.33 1.79
N ASP A 86 3.39 -9.37 0.49
CA ASP A 86 4.03 -8.49 -0.49
C ASP A 86 3.71 -7.01 -0.22
N ILE A 87 2.46 -6.67 0.13
CA ILE A 87 2.07 -5.32 0.53
C ILE A 87 2.88 -4.86 1.75
N ALA A 88 2.93 -5.70 2.79
CA ALA A 88 3.66 -5.37 4.02
C ALA A 88 5.17 -5.22 3.75
N ASP A 89 5.76 -6.09 2.92
CA ASP A 89 7.16 -5.99 2.53
C ASP A 89 7.49 -4.72 1.75
N ARG A 90 6.63 -4.31 0.80
CA ARG A 90 6.81 -3.05 0.06
C ARG A 90 6.73 -1.84 0.98
N LEU A 91 5.78 -1.84 1.93
CA LEU A 91 5.63 -0.77 2.91
C LEU A 91 6.82 -0.72 3.89
N ARG A 92 7.33 -1.88 4.32
CA ARG A 92 8.58 -1.96 5.10
C ARG A 92 9.77 -1.44 4.31
N GLU A 93 9.93 -1.85 3.05
CA GLU A 93 11.03 -1.39 2.19
C GLU A 93 10.95 0.14 1.96
N ALA A 94 9.75 0.71 1.82
CA ALA A 94 9.58 2.16 1.74
C ALA A 94 10.12 2.86 2.99
N ILE A 95 9.86 2.30 4.17
CA ILE A 95 10.37 2.84 5.44
C ILE A 95 11.88 2.70 5.52
N ASP A 96 12.41 1.51 5.24
CA ASP A 96 13.85 1.22 5.35
C ASP A 96 14.69 2.05 4.38
N ARG A 97 14.13 2.40 3.22
CA ARG A 97 14.76 3.27 2.21
C ARG A 97 14.50 4.76 2.43
N GLY A 98 13.79 5.15 3.49
CA GLY A 98 13.45 6.55 3.77
C GLY A 98 12.48 7.18 2.76
N LEU A 99 11.76 6.37 1.98
CA LEU A 99 10.72 6.81 1.05
C LEU A 99 9.42 7.15 1.77
N TRP A 100 9.24 6.62 2.98
CA TRP A 100 8.11 6.89 3.85
C TRP A 100 8.53 6.97 5.32
N THR A 101 8.12 8.02 6.00
CA THR A 101 8.16 8.13 7.46
C THR A 101 6.74 8.03 8.02
N PRO A 102 6.33 6.87 8.60
CA PRO A 102 5.00 6.70 9.15
C PRO A 102 4.74 7.63 10.34
N ARG A 103 3.53 8.19 10.41
CA ARG A 103 3.13 9.06 11.53
C ARG A 103 2.93 8.34 12.86
N SER A 104 2.78 7.01 12.85
CA SER A 104 2.49 6.21 14.05
C SER A 104 3.39 5.00 14.16
N ASN A 105 3.85 4.72 15.38
CA ASN A 105 4.53 3.46 15.72
C ASN A 105 3.66 2.23 15.47
N SER A 106 2.32 2.37 15.53
CA SER A 106 1.40 1.27 15.24
C SER A 106 1.47 0.81 13.78
N ALA A 107 1.78 1.71 12.84
CA ALA A 107 1.92 1.37 11.43
C ALA A 107 3.10 0.41 11.24
N ARG A 108 4.27 0.73 11.83
CA ARG A 108 5.44 -0.13 11.77
C ARG A 108 5.17 -1.50 12.41
N ALA A 109 4.52 -1.53 13.58
CA ALA A 109 4.19 -2.79 14.26
C ALA A 109 3.26 -3.68 13.41
N LEU A 110 2.26 -3.10 12.77
CA LEU A 110 1.33 -3.82 11.91
C LEU A 110 2.01 -4.33 10.63
N ILE A 111 2.89 -3.51 10.04
CA ILE A 111 3.70 -3.91 8.88
C ILE A 111 4.58 -5.11 9.23
N GLU A 112 5.33 -5.07 10.33
CA GLU A 112 6.21 -6.19 10.72
C GLU A 112 5.44 -7.48 11.04
N ARG A 113 4.19 -7.37 11.53
CA ARG A 113 3.33 -8.54 11.77
C ARG A 113 3.01 -9.30 10.47
N HIS A 114 2.90 -8.59 9.35
CA HIS A 114 2.45 -9.15 8.07
C HIS A 114 3.56 -9.30 7.05
N ALA A 115 4.67 -8.59 7.22
CA ALA A 115 5.84 -8.70 6.38
C ALA A 115 6.48 -10.08 6.57
N ARG A 116 7.17 -10.56 5.53
CA ARG A 116 7.98 -11.78 5.68
C ARG A 116 9.09 -11.52 6.70
N PRO A 117 9.57 -12.55 7.42
CA PRO A 117 10.76 -12.41 8.24
C PRO A 117 11.87 -11.77 7.42
N SER A 118 12.48 -10.70 7.93
CA SER A 118 13.64 -10.13 7.27
C SER A 118 14.71 -11.22 7.19
N ALA A 119 15.23 -11.47 6.00
CA ALA A 119 16.45 -12.24 5.85
C ALA A 119 17.56 -11.38 6.46
N ALA A 120 17.79 -11.51 7.77
CA ALA A 120 18.96 -10.94 8.40
C ALA A 120 20.19 -11.49 7.64
N GLY A 121 21.07 -10.55 7.28
CA GLY A 121 22.17 -10.71 6.31
C GLY A 121 23.08 -11.91 6.51
#